data_AF-A0A7X8LBN0-F1
#
_entry.id   AF-A0A7X8LBN0-F1
#
_cell.length_a   1.000
_cell.length_b   1.000
_cell.length_c   1.000
_cell.angle_alpha   90.00
_cell.angle_beta   90.00
_cell.angle_gamma   90.00
#
_symmetry.space_group_name_H-M   'P 1'
#
loop_
_entity.id
_entity.type
_entity.pdbx_description
1 polymer ?
#
loop_
_entity_poly.entity_id
_entity_poly.type
_entity_poly.pdbx_seq_one_letter_code
_entity_poly.pdbx_strand_id
1 'polypeptide(L)'
;MKKLITVLLSILILVGCTSTPTATMTEEEMEARIDQKIAEKWDAFMKEKDEEKKDEVNKESKEEEGTQIADVLYYIHKLKDKDFTSTYGGENEKVWYTAAEELGNIGKESIPFLIKNLETKNDYERALTLYALLLASQSDDVKVFTKGEYIEVNLDFDASTHKEYVDIAKAWWDKYKSNWE
;
A
#
# COMPACT_ATOMS: atom_id res chain seq x y z
N MET A 1 66.66 32.94 -36.80
CA MET A 1 65.83 32.99 -35.57
C MET A 1 64.40 33.36 -35.94
N LYS A 2 63.48 32.39 -35.98
CA LYS A 2 62.01 32.54 -35.84
C LYS A 2 61.44 31.13 -35.63
N LYS A 3 60.69 30.98 -34.53
CA LYS A 3 60.18 29.75 -33.89
C LYS A 3 59.14 29.08 -34.81
N LEU A 4 59.21 27.79 -35.15
CA LEU A 4 58.73 26.59 -34.44
C LEU A 4 57.48 26.80 -33.55
N ILE A 5 56.30 26.37 -34.01
CA ILE A 5 55.58 25.16 -33.54
C ILE A 5 54.14 25.22 -34.07
N THR A 6 53.79 24.14 -34.77
CA THR A 6 52.53 23.83 -35.44
C THR A 6 51.33 23.83 -34.49
N VAL A 7 50.27 24.52 -34.89
CA VAL A 7 48.98 24.56 -34.18
C VAL A 7 48.24 23.23 -34.37
N LEU A 8 47.78 22.67 -33.25
CA LEU A 8 46.90 21.50 -33.15
C LEU A 8 45.65 21.65 -34.05
N LEU A 9 45.39 20.66 -34.89
CA LEU A 9 44.07 20.44 -35.48
C LEU A 9 43.43 19.26 -34.74
N SER A 10 42.57 19.60 -33.79
CA SER A 10 41.82 18.67 -32.95
C SER A 10 40.83 17.85 -33.78
N ILE A 11 40.88 16.55 -33.55
CA ILE A 11 39.99 15.52 -34.07
C ILE A 11 38.56 15.78 -33.56
N LEU A 12 37.64 16.11 -34.48
CA LEU A 12 36.20 16.13 -34.24
C LEU A 12 35.62 14.77 -34.65
N ILE A 13 35.69 13.79 -33.75
CA ILE A 13 34.80 12.61 -33.83
C ILE A 13 33.50 13.05 -33.17
N LEU A 14 32.53 13.44 -34.01
CA LEU A 14 31.13 13.50 -33.62
C LEU A 14 30.66 12.06 -33.35
N VAL A 15 30.93 11.56 -32.16
CA VAL A 15 30.17 10.43 -31.62
C VAL A 15 28.78 10.97 -31.35
N GLY A 16 27.85 10.63 -32.24
CA GLY A 16 26.43 10.83 -32.00
C GLY A 16 26.02 9.97 -30.81
N CYS A 17 25.98 10.55 -29.62
CA CYS A 17 25.14 10.05 -28.55
C CYS A 17 23.70 10.24 -29.02
N THR A 18 23.14 9.21 -29.64
CA THR A 18 21.69 9.05 -29.68
C THR A 18 21.26 8.81 -28.25
N SER A 19 20.94 9.88 -27.52
CA SER A 19 20.13 9.74 -26.31
C SER A 19 18.78 9.22 -26.78
N THR A 20 18.61 7.91 -26.71
CA THR A 20 17.29 7.31 -26.80
C THR A 20 16.46 8.02 -25.73
N PRO A 21 15.33 8.66 -26.08
CA PRO A 21 14.42 9.12 -25.05
C PRO A 21 13.86 7.85 -24.41
N THR A 22 14.43 7.45 -23.28
CA THR A 22 13.70 6.57 -22.37
C THR A 22 12.46 7.36 -22.01
N ALA A 23 11.32 7.00 -22.59
CA ALA A 23 10.03 7.53 -22.18
C ALA A 23 9.87 7.20 -20.69
N THR A 24 10.28 8.13 -19.84
CA THR A 24 9.97 8.09 -18.42
C THR A 24 8.50 8.41 -18.31
N MET A 25 7.69 7.37 -18.09
CA MET A 25 6.31 7.55 -17.68
C MET A 25 6.27 8.49 -16.48
N THR A 26 5.32 9.41 -16.52
CA THR A 26 5.00 10.26 -15.39
C THR A 26 4.45 9.41 -14.23
N GLU A 27 4.55 9.93 -13.02
CA GLU A 27 3.99 9.29 -11.82
C GLU A 27 2.48 9.06 -11.98
N GLU A 28 1.78 10.03 -12.57
CA GLU A 28 0.35 9.95 -12.90
C GLU A 28 0.02 8.82 -13.89
N GLU A 29 0.84 8.62 -14.93
CA GLU A 29 0.70 7.48 -15.84
C GLU A 29 1.02 6.14 -15.16
N MET A 30 1.91 6.15 -14.16
CA MET A 30 2.25 4.95 -13.39
C MET A 30 1.12 4.55 -12.46
N GLU A 31 0.50 5.52 -11.79
CA GLU A 31 -0.67 5.32 -10.94
C GLU A 31 -1.88 4.87 -11.77
N ALA A 32 -2.16 5.53 -12.89
CA ALA A 32 -3.21 5.09 -13.81
C ALA A 32 -3.00 3.66 -14.32
N ARG A 33 -1.74 3.23 -14.55
CA ARG A 33 -1.43 1.84 -14.91
C ARG A 33 -1.57 0.87 -13.74
N ILE A 34 -1.31 1.29 -12.52
CA ILE A 34 -1.54 0.46 -11.33
C ILE A 34 -3.04 0.28 -11.14
N ASP A 35 -3.82 1.35 -11.24
CA ASP A 35 -5.28 1.32 -11.17
C ASP A 35 -5.87 0.46 -12.28
N GLN A 36 -5.39 0.61 -13.51
CA GLN A 36 -5.77 -0.24 -14.64
C GLN A 36 -5.40 -1.70 -14.40
N LYS A 37 -4.20 -2.02 -13.88
CA LYS A 37 -3.81 -3.40 -13.59
C LYS A 37 -4.61 -4.01 -12.45
N ILE A 38 -4.99 -3.21 -11.46
CA ILE A 38 -5.91 -3.63 -10.40
C ILE A 38 -7.24 -3.96 -11.07
N ALA A 39 -7.81 -3.08 -11.90
CA ALA A 39 -9.05 -3.31 -12.64
C ALA A 39 -9.00 -4.52 -13.60
N GLU A 40 -7.90 -4.74 -14.32
CA GLU A 40 -7.71 -5.92 -15.18
C GLU A 40 -7.64 -7.20 -14.34
N LYS A 41 -7.03 -7.14 -13.16
CA LYS A 41 -6.99 -8.25 -12.21
C LYS A 41 -8.37 -8.52 -11.60
N TRP A 42 -9.19 -7.48 -11.41
CA TRP A 42 -10.62 -7.59 -11.08
C TRP A 42 -11.38 -8.31 -12.19
N ASP A 43 -11.27 -7.84 -13.42
CA ASP A 43 -11.99 -8.41 -14.57
C ASP A 43 -11.59 -9.87 -14.85
N ALA A 44 -10.30 -10.20 -14.71
CA ALA A 44 -9.80 -11.56 -14.87
C ALA A 44 -10.32 -12.51 -13.77
N PHE A 45 -10.31 -12.07 -12.51
CA PHE A 45 -10.87 -12.83 -11.39
C PHE A 45 -12.37 -13.08 -11.55
N MET A 46 -13.12 -12.09 -12.05
CA MET A 46 -14.55 -12.23 -12.31
C MET A 46 -14.84 -13.18 -13.47
N LYS A 47 -14.05 -13.12 -14.55
CA LYS A 47 -14.23 -13.97 -15.73
C LYS A 47 -13.91 -15.44 -15.47
N GLU A 48 -12.86 -15.74 -14.70
CA GLU A 48 -12.53 -17.12 -14.27
C GLU A 48 -13.65 -17.72 -13.40
N LYS A 49 -14.33 -16.88 -12.61
CA LYS A 49 -15.43 -17.26 -11.72
C LYS A 49 -16.79 -17.45 -12.43
N ASP A 50 -16.99 -16.79 -13.57
CA ASP A 50 -18.18 -16.97 -14.43
C ASP A 50 -18.13 -18.30 -15.22
N GLU A 51 -16.93 -18.79 -15.54
CA GLU A 51 -16.74 -20.08 -16.23
C GLU A 51 -16.93 -21.30 -15.29
N GLU A 52 -16.87 -21.11 -13.96
CA GLU A 52 -17.05 -22.18 -12.96
C GLU A 52 -18.48 -22.30 -12.36
N LYS A 53 -19.45 -21.47 -12.74
CA LYS A 53 -20.78 -21.48 -12.08
C LYS A 53 -21.92 -22.06 -12.93
N LYS A 54 -22.09 -23.37 -12.84
CA LYS A 54 -23.43 -23.97 -12.67
C LYS A 54 -23.50 -24.49 -11.24
N ASP A 55 -24.16 -23.72 -10.36
CA ASP A 55 -24.99 -24.18 -9.24
C ASP A 55 -25.18 -23.00 -8.25
N GLU A 56 -26.39 -22.42 -8.32
CA GLU A 56 -26.80 -21.19 -7.65
C GLU A 56 -27.40 -21.47 -6.27
N VAL A 57 -26.63 -21.30 -5.18
CA VAL A 57 -27.15 -20.97 -3.84
C VAL A 57 -26.21 -20.04 -3.04
N ASN A 58 -24.97 -19.78 -3.49
CA ASN A 58 -23.92 -19.10 -2.69
C ASN A 58 -23.42 -17.78 -3.32
N LYS A 59 -24.33 -16.92 -3.79
CA LYS A 59 -24.00 -15.74 -4.62
C LYS A 59 -23.87 -14.44 -3.81
N GLU A 60 -24.73 -14.20 -2.81
CA GLU A 60 -24.76 -12.95 -2.03
C GLU A 60 -23.53 -12.77 -1.10
N SER A 61 -23.19 -13.79 -0.31
CA SER A 61 -22.03 -13.74 0.61
C SER A 61 -20.69 -13.61 -0.11
N LYS A 62 -20.58 -14.16 -1.33
CA LYS A 62 -19.35 -14.14 -2.14
C LYS A 62 -19.18 -12.87 -2.98
N GLU A 63 -20.21 -12.05 -3.09
CA GLU A 63 -20.16 -10.73 -3.73
C GLU A 63 -19.70 -9.68 -2.71
N GLU A 64 -20.24 -9.71 -1.48
CA GLU A 64 -19.80 -8.83 -0.38
C GLU A 64 -18.31 -9.02 -0.02
N GLU A 65 -17.84 -10.27 0.09
CA GLU A 65 -16.42 -10.59 0.35
C GLU A 65 -15.50 -10.08 -0.77
N GLY A 66 -15.97 -10.16 -2.02
CA GLY A 66 -15.24 -9.64 -3.18
C GLY A 66 -15.09 -8.12 -3.14
N THR A 67 -16.16 -7.40 -2.81
CA THR A 67 -16.14 -5.94 -2.65
C THR A 67 -15.23 -5.51 -1.50
N GLN A 68 -15.26 -6.22 -0.37
CA GLN A 68 -14.45 -5.86 0.80
C GLN A 68 -12.94 -5.98 0.53
N ILE A 69 -12.49 -6.99 -0.22
CA ILE A 69 -11.08 -7.12 -0.63
C ILE A 69 -10.67 -5.99 -1.59
N ALA A 70 -11.57 -5.49 -2.43
CA ALA A 70 -11.33 -4.33 -3.28
C ALA A 70 -11.00 -3.09 -2.47
N ASP A 71 -11.84 -2.83 -1.48
CA ASP A 71 -11.69 -1.69 -0.59
C ASP A 71 -10.38 -1.79 0.20
N VAL A 72 -10.03 -2.98 0.71
CA VAL A 72 -8.73 -3.20 1.37
C VAL A 72 -7.56 -2.83 0.46
N LEU A 73 -7.53 -3.35 -0.77
CA LEU A 73 -6.42 -3.08 -1.69
C LEU A 73 -6.35 -1.61 -2.11
N TYR A 74 -7.51 -0.98 -2.31
CA TYR A 74 -7.61 0.44 -2.60
C TYR A 74 -7.03 1.29 -1.45
N TYR A 75 -7.44 1.03 -0.21
CA TYR A 75 -6.94 1.80 0.92
C TYR A 75 -5.49 1.50 1.26
N ILE A 76 -5.01 0.26 1.09
CA ILE A 76 -3.57 -0.06 1.19
C ILE A 76 -2.77 0.81 0.21
N HIS A 77 -3.22 0.91 -1.04
CA HIS A 77 -2.57 1.77 -2.03
C HIS A 77 -2.55 3.25 -1.59
N LYS A 78 -3.60 3.71 -0.92
CA LYS A 78 -3.71 5.10 -0.43
C LYS A 78 -2.90 5.40 0.83
N LEU A 79 -2.33 4.42 1.52
CA LEU A 79 -1.50 4.68 2.72
C LEU A 79 -0.23 5.50 2.42
N LYS A 80 0.29 5.49 1.19
CA LYS A 80 1.44 6.33 0.80
C LYS A 80 1.06 7.76 0.42
N ASP A 81 -0.22 8.02 0.17
CA ASP A 81 -0.77 9.28 -0.32
C ASP A 81 -0.94 10.25 0.86
N LYS A 82 -0.10 11.28 0.92
CA LYS A 82 -0.09 12.24 2.02
C LYS A 82 -1.27 13.20 1.99
N ASP A 83 -1.90 13.36 0.82
CA ASP A 83 -3.03 14.26 0.62
C ASP A 83 -4.36 13.52 0.78
N PHE A 84 -4.34 12.19 0.88
CA PHE A 84 -5.51 11.37 1.21
C PHE A 84 -5.85 11.41 2.71
N THR A 85 -6.07 12.63 3.19
CA THR A 85 -6.43 12.94 4.57
C THR A 85 -7.64 13.87 4.61
N SER A 86 -8.22 14.04 5.78
CA SER A 86 -9.25 15.04 6.05
C SER A 86 -8.95 15.71 7.38
N THR A 87 -9.64 16.80 7.71
CA THR A 87 -9.46 17.46 9.01
C THR A 87 -10.78 17.54 9.77
N TYR A 88 -10.68 17.51 11.10
CA TYR A 88 -11.82 17.58 12.00
C TYR A 88 -11.48 18.39 13.26
N GLY A 89 -12.49 18.78 14.05
CA GLY A 89 -12.27 19.44 15.35
C GLY A 89 -12.29 20.97 15.34
N GLY A 90 -12.54 21.61 14.20
CA GLY A 90 -12.73 23.07 14.10
C GLY A 90 -11.52 23.85 14.61
N GLU A 91 -11.67 24.56 15.73
CA GLU A 91 -10.59 25.34 16.35
C GLU A 91 -9.41 24.48 16.85
N ASN A 92 -9.64 23.18 17.13
CA ASN A 92 -8.59 22.22 17.48
C ASN A 92 -8.44 21.21 16.35
N GLU A 93 -7.98 21.68 15.20
CA GLU A 93 -7.87 20.88 14.00
C GLU A 93 -6.96 19.66 14.20
N LYS A 94 -7.50 18.49 13.87
CA LYS A 94 -6.81 17.21 13.88
C LYS A 94 -6.87 16.59 12.50
N VAL A 95 -5.83 15.86 12.15
CA VAL A 95 -5.75 15.12 10.88
C VAL A 95 -6.47 13.78 11.04
N TRP A 96 -7.32 13.47 10.07
CA TRP A 96 -7.95 12.18 9.84
C TRP A 96 -7.21 11.47 8.72
N TYR A 97 -6.55 10.35 9.03
CA TYR A 97 -5.80 9.58 8.05
C TYR A 97 -6.71 8.57 7.36
N THR A 98 -7.52 9.06 6.43
CA THR A 98 -8.66 8.35 5.82
C THR A 98 -8.36 6.89 5.48
N ALA A 99 -7.28 6.60 4.75
CA ALA A 99 -6.95 5.23 4.37
C ALA A 99 -6.73 4.29 5.58
N ALA A 100 -6.02 4.77 6.61
CA ALA A 100 -5.75 3.96 7.81
C ALA A 100 -7.00 3.73 8.65
N GLU A 101 -7.85 4.76 8.76
CA GLU A 101 -9.12 4.72 9.49
C GLU A 101 -10.11 3.76 8.81
N GLU A 102 -10.23 3.82 7.48
CA GLU A 102 -11.09 2.91 6.72
C GLU A 102 -10.60 1.45 6.80
N LEU A 103 -9.29 1.21 6.71
CA LEU A 103 -8.74 -0.14 6.96
C LEU A 103 -9.01 -0.63 8.39
N GLY A 104 -8.93 0.29 9.37
CA GLY A 104 -9.33 0.02 10.74
C GLY A 104 -10.79 -0.40 10.88
N ASN A 105 -11.69 0.30 10.18
CA ASN A 105 -13.13 -0.01 10.13
C ASN A 105 -13.44 -1.33 9.43
N ILE A 106 -12.69 -1.66 8.36
CA ILE A 106 -12.80 -2.96 7.69
C ILE A 106 -12.44 -4.09 8.67
N GLY A 107 -11.48 -3.87 9.58
CA GLY A 107 -11.22 -4.81 10.67
C GLY A 107 -10.49 -6.06 10.21
N LYS A 108 -11.02 -7.24 10.56
CA LYS A 108 -10.34 -8.53 10.42
C LYS A 108 -9.79 -8.77 9.02
N GLU A 109 -10.54 -8.46 7.97
CA GLU A 109 -10.15 -8.74 6.58
C GLU A 109 -8.94 -7.92 6.12
N SER A 110 -8.70 -6.74 6.70
CA SER A 110 -7.58 -5.87 6.34
C SER A 110 -6.23 -6.36 6.88
N ILE A 111 -6.23 -7.08 8.01
CA ILE A 111 -5.04 -7.39 8.80
C ILE A 111 -3.96 -8.15 7.98
N PRO A 112 -4.27 -9.22 7.22
CA PRO A 112 -3.24 -9.94 6.46
C PRO A 112 -2.53 -9.04 5.42
N PHE A 113 -3.27 -8.13 4.80
CA PHE A 113 -2.74 -7.19 3.80
C PHE A 113 -1.87 -6.12 4.47
N LEU A 114 -2.31 -5.59 5.60
CA LEU A 114 -1.55 -4.66 6.41
C LEU A 114 -0.25 -5.28 6.94
N ILE A 115 -0.28 -6.51 7.45
CA ILE A 115 0.92 -7.24 7.91
C ILE A 115 1.94 -7.38 6.78
N LYS A 116 1.48 -7.69 5.56
CA LYS A 116 2.35 -7.70 4.38
C LYS A 116 2.89 -6.31 4.04
N ASN A 117 2.07 -5.27 4.18
CA ASN A 117 2.46 -3.91 3.83
C ASN A 117 3.55 -3.31 4.75
N LEU A 118 3.78 -3.90 5.93
CA LEU A 118 4.91 -3.53 6.81
C LEU A 118 6.29 -3.65 6.14
N GLU A 119 6.40 -4.39 5.03
CA GLU A 119 7.61 -4.53 4.23
C GLU A 119 7.89 -3.32 3.31
N THR A 120 7.02 -2.31 3.30
CA THR A 120 7.24 -1.07 2.53
C THR A 120 8.58 -0.42 2.88
N LYS A 121 9.14 0.30 1.90
CA LYS A 121 10.33 1.15 2.08
C LYS A 121 9.97 2.61 2.41
N ASN A 122 8.68 2.94 2.38
CA ASN A 122 8.19 4.28 2.67
C ASN A 122 7.82 4.37 4.16
N ASP A 123 8.55 5.16 4.93
CA ASP A 123 8.33 5.25 6.38
C ASP A 123 7.01 5.92 6.76
N TYR A 124 6.50 6.85 5.93
CA TYR A 124 5.16 7.42 6.12
C TYR A 124 4.08 6.35 5.95
N GLU A 125 4.18 5.55 4.88
CA GLU A 125 3.26 4.44 4.63
C GLU A 125 3.35 3.38 5.75
N ARG A 126 4.56 3.13 6.27
CA ARG A 126 4.76 2.20 7.39
C ARG A 126 4.08 2.70 8.68
N ALA A 127 4.20 4.00 8.99
CA ALA A 127 3.53 4.61 10.13
C ALA A 127 2.01 4.44 10.05
N LEU A 128 1.42 4.74 8.89
CA LEU A 128 -0.02 4.57 8.69
C LEU A 128 -0.46 3.10 8.65
N THR A 129 0.38 2.19 8.14
CA THR A 129 0.13 0.75 8.21
C THR A 129 0.08 0.26 9.66
N LEU A 130 1.02 0.69 10.50
CA LEU A 130 1.04 0.36 11.93
C LEU A 130 -0.19 0.94 12.66
N TYR A 131 -0.57 2.17 12.33
CA TYR A 131 -1.77 2.78 12.88
C TYR A 131 -3.05 2.04 12.46
N ALA A 132 -3.19 1.66 11.18
CA ALA A 132 -4.30 0.85 10.70
C ALA A 132 -4.35 -0.53 11.38
N LEU A 133 -3.20 -1.16 11.65
CA LEU A 133 -3.14 -2.42 12.41
C LEU A 133 -3.60 -2.27 13.86
N LEU A 134 -3.23 -1.17 14.53
CA LEU A 134 -3.76 -0.84 15.86
C LEU A 134 -5.29 -0.78 15.82
N LEU A 135 -5.87 -0.06 14.85
CA LEU A 135 -7.33 0.10 14.75
C LEU A 135 -8.01 -1.22 14.37
N ALA A 136 -7.55 -1.88 13.32
CA ALA A 136 -8.14 -3.10 12.79
C ALA A 136 -8.10 -4.25 13.82
N SER A 137 -7.02 -4.36 14.61
CA SER A 137 -6.93 -5.39 15.66
C SER A 137 -7.87 -5.17 16.85
N GLN A 138 -8.52 -4.00 16.95
CA GLN A 138 -9.55 -3.70 17.94
C GLN A 138 -10.98 -3.91 17.43
N SER A 139 -11.17 -4.36 16.19
CA SER A 139 -12.49 -4.71 15.66
C SER A 139 -13.13 -5.88 16.43
N ASP A 140 -14.47 -5.91 16.47
CA ASP A 140 -15.21 -6.85 17.32
C ASP A 140 -15.04 -8.31 16.86
N ASP A 141 -14.97 -8.53 15.55
CA ASP A 141 -14.70 -9.83 14.92
C ASP A 141 -13.27 -10.36 15.18
N VAL A 142 -12.31 -9.48 15.46
CA VAL A 142 -10.97 -9.84 15.97
C VAL A 142 -11.02 -10.18 17.45
N LYS A 143 -11.67 -9.32 18.26
CA LYS A 143 -11.76 -9.51 19.73
C LYS A 143 -12.35 -10.85 20.15
N VAL A 144 -13.24 -11.43 19.33
CA VAL A 144 -13.86 -12.74 19.57
C VAL A 144 -12.83 -13.84 19.82
N PHE A 145 -11.72 -13.85 19.08
CA PHE A 145 -10.68 -14.89 19.24
C PHE A 145 -9.43 -14.39 19.98
N THR A 146 -9.20 -13.08 20.06
CA THR A 146 -8.05 -12.53 20.80
C THR A 146 -8.32 -12.32 22.29
N LYS A 147 -9.58 -12.42 22.73
CA LYS A 147 -10.01 -12.11 24.11
C LYS A 147 -9.68 -10.66 24.51
N GLY A 148 -9.73 -9.75 23.55
CA GLY A 148 -9.46 -8.33 23.76
C GLY A 148 -8.00 -7.93 23.61
N GLU A 149 -7.08 -8.86 23.33
CA GLU A 149 -5.72 -8.50 22.94
C GLU A 149 -5.72 -7.84 21.55
N TYR A 150 -4.94 -6.78 21.37
CA TYR A 150 -4.78 -6.03 20.12
C TYR A 150 -3.30 -5.68 19.90
N ILE A 151 -2.98 -5.12 18.74
CA ILE A 151 -1.61 -4.73 18.39
C ILE A 151 -1.27 -3.41 19.09
N GLU A 152 -0.46 -3.48 20.15
CA GLU A 152 -0.06 -2.32 20.95
C GLU A 152 1.07 -1.53 20.27
N VAL A 153 0.70 -0.68 19.32
CA VAL A 153 1.57 0.29 18.65
C VAL A 153 0.92 1.68 18.68
N ASN A 154 1.61 2.71 18.22
CA ASN A 154 1.07 4.07 18.12
C ASN A 154 1.23 4.62 16.70
N LEU A 155 0.45 5.64 16.38
CA LEU A 155 0.77 6.50 15.24
C LEU A 155 1.98 7.37 15.60
N ASP A 156 3.12 7.04 15.02
CA ASP A 156 4.36 7.79 15.14
C ASP A 156 5.02 7.86 13.76
N PHE A 157 5.42 9.06 13.34
CA PHE A 157 6.11 9.28 12.07
C PHE A 157 7.64 9.24 12.20
N ASP A 158 8.19 9.04 13.41
CA ASP A 158 9.61 8.76 13.61
C ASP A 158 9.96 7.32 13.21
N ALA A 159 10.62 7.17 12.07
CA ALA A 159 11.03 5.87 11.53
C ALA A 159 11.93 5.06 12.48
N SER A 160 12.61 5.69 13.43
CA SER A 160 13.51 5.00 14.37
C SER A 160 12.76 4.09 15.36
N THR A 161 11.49 4.39 15.65
CA THR A 161 10.63 3.59 16.55
C THR A 161 9.94 2.43 15.83
N HIS A 162 9.81 2.52 14.49
CA HIS A 162 9.01 1.58 13.72
C HIS A 162 9.50 0.14 13.76
N LYS A 163 10.81 -0.08 13.94
CA LYS A 163 11.35 -1.45 13.98
C LYS A 163 10.71 -2.25 15.12
N GLU A 164 10.60 -1.65 16.30
CA GLU A 164 9.99 -2.28 17.47
C GLU A 164 8.50 -2.55 17.23
N TYR A 165 7.78 -1.57 16.67
CA TYR A 165 6.36 -1.71 16.35
C TYR A 165 6.08 -2.78 15.29
N VAL A 166 6.94 -2.92 14.29
CA VAL A 166 6.87 -4.02 13.33
C VAL A 166 7.07 -5.37 14.01
N ASP A 167 8.01 -5.48 14.95
CA ASP A 167 8.25 -6.72 15.69
C ASP A 167 7.03 -7.07 16.57
N ILE A 168 6.41 -6.08 17.23
CA ILE A 168 5.17 -6.25 18.01
C ILE A 168 4.02 -6.74 17.12
N ALA A 169 3.78 -6.07 15.98
CA ALA A 169 2.72 -6.44 15.06
C ALA A 169 2.90 -7.85 14.48
N LYS A 170 4.13 -8.23 14.12
CA LYS A 170 4.44 -9.57 13.61
C LYS A 170 4.29 -10.65 14.68
N ALA A 171 4.69 -10.38 15.92
CA ALA A 171 4.50 -11.32 17.02
C ALA A 171 3.01 -11.58 17.31
N TRP A 172 2.19 -10.52 17.30
CA TRP A 172 0.74 -10.65 17.42
C TRP A 172 0.16 -11.47 16.25
N TRP A 173 0.58 -11.18 15.02
CA TRP A 173 0.15 -11.92 13.83
C TRP A 173 0.51 -13.41 13.94
N ASP A 174 1.74 -13.74 14.30
CA ASP A 174 2.17 -15.13 14.44
C ASP A 174 1.37 -15.90 15.51
N LYS A 175 0.90 -15.21 16.56
CA LYS A 175 0.05 -15.79 17.61
C LYS A 175 -1.37 -16.11 17.10
N TYR A 176 -1.93 -15.31 16.19
CA TYR A 176 -3.36 -15.38 15.84
C TYR A 176 -3.69 -15.69 14.38
N LYS A 177 -2.72 -15.73 13.47
CA LYS A 177 -2.96 -15.85 12.01
C LYS A 177 -3.75 -17.07 11.56
N SER A 178 -3.80 -18.15 12.36
CA SER A 178 -4.61 -19.33 12.05
C SER A 178 -6.12 -19.07 12.04
N ASN A 179 -6.58 -17.88 12.48
CA ASN A 179 -8.00 -17.48 12.44
C ASN A 179 -8.42 -16.91 11.06
N TRP A 180 -7.52 -16.93 10.09
CA TRP A 180 -7.73 -16.54 8.68
C TRP A 180 -7.57 -17.72 7.70
N GLU A 181 -7.46 -18.94 8.22
CA GLU A 181 -7.42 -20.19 7.45
C GLU A 181 -8.80 -20.84 7.30
#